data_AF-A0A091B2X9-F1
#
_entry.id   AF-A0A091B2X9-F1
#
_cell.length_a   1.000
_cell.length_b   1.000
_cell.length_c   1.000
_cell.angle_alpha   90.00
_cell.angle_beta   90.00
_cell.angle_gamma   90.00
#
_symmetry.space_group_name_H-M   'P 1'
#
loop_
_entity.id
_entity.type
_entity.pdbx_description
1 polymer ?
#
loop_
_entity_poly.entity_id
_entity_poly.type
_entity_poly.pdbx_seq_one_letter_code
_entity_poly.pdbx_strand_id
1 'polypeptide(L)' 'MLILNTGGTFNKRYDPIAGELFVPRDNQAVEAIIETFAVAIPVTGLIYKDSLEMDETDRAVLCDAIASSHATAVVVVHGT' A
#
# COMPACT_ATOMS: atom_id res chain seq x y z
N MET A 1 -6.57 14.53 0.91
CA MET A 1 -5.93 13.47 0.09
C MET A 1 -5.79 12.24 0.97
N LEU A 2 -5.99 11.05 0.42
CA LEU A 2 -5.81 9.76 1.09
C LEU A 2 -4.81 8.91 0.29
N ILE A 3 -3.89 8.26 0.98
CA ILE A 3 -2.97 7.30 0.38
C ILE A 3 -3.39 5.89 0.81
N LEU A 4 -3.64 5.02 -0.16
CA LEU A 4 -3.98 3.62 0.04
C LEU A 4 -2.79 2.74 -0.36
N ASN A 5 -2.28 1.96 0.59
CA ASN A 5 -1.15 1.06 0.38
C ASN A 5 -1.64 -0.37 0.15
N THR A 6 -1.39 -0.89 -1.05
CA THR A 6 -1.79 -2.25 -1.44
C THR A 6 -0.63 -3.25 -1.43
N GLY A 7 0.61 -2.78 -1.24
CA GLY A 7 1.81 -3.58 -1.31
C GLY A 7 2.55 -3.44 -2.65
N GLY A 8 2.85 -4.57 -3.28
CA GLY A 8 3.63 -4.66 -4.50
C GLY A 8 5.13 -4.45 -4.29
N THR A 9 5.86 -4.32 -5.39
CA THR A 9 7.33 -4.15 -5.39
C THR A 9 7.78 -2.94 -4.56
N PHE A 10 6.97 -1.89 -4.48
CA PHE A 10 7.28 -0.71 -3.65
C PHE A 10 7.54 -1.06 -2.18
N ASN A 11 6.83 -2.07 -1.66
CA ASN A 11 6.94 -2.46 -0.26
C ASN A 11 7.92 -3.61 -0.05
N LYS A 12 8.46 -4.24 -1.11
CA LYS A 12 9.26 -5.45 -0.97
C LYS A 12 10.48 -5.22 -0.10
N ARG A 13 10.71 -6.16 0.82
CA ARG A 13 11.91 -6.23 1.66
C ARG A 13 12.58 -7.55 1.45
N TYR A 14 13.91 -7.52 1.47
CA TYR A 14 14.71 -8.73 1.42
C TYR A 14 14.81 -9.34 2.81
N ASP A 15 14.42 -10.62 2.93
CA ASP A 15 14.72 -11.44 4.09
C ASP A 15 16.08 -12.12 3.88
N PRO A 16 17.15 -11.73 4.61
CA PRO A 16 18.47 -12.33 4.45
C PRO A 16 18.58 -13.74 5.03
N ILE A 17 17.63 -14.17 5.85
CA ILE A 17 17.60 -15.52 6.45
C ILE A 17 16.94 -16.49 5.46
N ALA A 18 15.79 -16.12 4.91
CA ALA A 18 15.07 -16.93 3.91
C ALA A 18 15.69 -16.81 2.50
N GLY A 19 16.37 -15.70 2.21
CA GLY A 19 16.95 -15.42 0.90
C GLY A 19 15.93 -14.93 -0.14
N GLU A 20 14.78 -14.42 0.30
CA GLU A 20 13.63 -14.10 -0.56
C GLU A 20 13.16 -12.66 -0.38
N LEU A 21 12.50 -12.12 -1.40
CA LEU A 21 11.78 -10.84 -1.30
C LEU A 21 10.35 -11.11 -0.89
N PHE A 22 9.87 -10.40 0.12
CA PHE A 22 8.48 -10.50 0.59
C PHE A 22 7.84 -9.12 0.70
N VAL A 23 6.51 -9.08 0.65
CA VAL A 23 5.72 -7.86 0.91
C VAL A 23 5.32 -7.86 2.39
N PRO A 24 5.86 -6.97 3.24
CA PRO A 24 5.49 -6.87 4.64
C PRO A 24 4.07 -6.30 4.80
N ARG A 25 3.39 -6.71 5.87
CA ARG A 25 2.07 -6.20 6.27
C ARG A 25 2.18 -4.90 7.08
N ASP A 26 2.94 -3.95 6.56
CA ASP A 26 3.16 -2.64 7.18
C ASP A 26 3.22 -1.52 6.13
N ASN A 27 3.15 -0.28 6.61
CA ASN A 27 3.20 0.93 5.77
C ASN A 27 4.57 1.61 5.78
N GLN A 28 5.59 1.04 6.40
CA GLN A 28 6.81 1.80 6.73
C GLN A 28 7.53 2.32 5.46
N ALA A 29 7.46 1.62 4.32
CA ALA A 29 8.02 2.13 3.07
C ALA A 29 7.32 3.43 2.60
N VAL A 30 6.00 3.48 2.74
CA VAL A 30 5.17 4.63 2.35
C VAL A 30 5.28 5.75 3.40
N GLU A 31 5.26 5.40 4.69
CA GLU A 31 5.39 6.33 5.81
C GLU A 31 6.74 7.05 5.79
N ALA A 32 7.84 6.34 5.56
CA ALA A 32 9.18 6.94 5.50
C ALA A 32 9.29 8.03 4.43
N ILE A 33 8.53 7.93 3.34
CA ILE A 33 8.48 8.96 2.30
C ILE A 33 7.60 10.12 2.73
N ILE A 34 6.43 9.84 3.30
CA ILE A 34 5.47 10.88 3.72
C ILE A 34 5.99 11.69 4.90
N GLU A 35 6.80 11.10 5.77
CA GLU A 35 7.50 11.83 6.84
C GLU A 35 8.35 13.00 6.32
N THR A 36 8.78 12.96 5.05
CA THR A 36 9.53 14.05 4.42
C THR A 36 8.64 15.20 3.92
N PHE A 37 7.32 15.03 3.91
CA PHE A 37 6.40 16.01 3.36
C PHE A 37 6.06 17.08 4.41
N ALA A 38 5.82 18.31 3.96
CA ALA A 38 5.45 19.42 4.84
C ALA A 38 4.02 19.32 5.41
N VAL A 39 3.23 18.35 4.95
CA VAL A 39 1.83 18.16 5.33
C VAL A 39 1.58 16.72 5.77
N ALA A 40 0.83 16.54 6.85
CA ALA A 40 0.40 15.23 7.29
C ALA A 40 -0.64 14.67 6.32
N ILE A 41 -0.35 13.49 5.75
CA ILE A 41 -1.26 12.78 4.86
C ILE A 41 -1.55 11.40 5.48
N PRO A 42 -2.83 11.04 5.63
CA PRO A 42 -3.19 9.72 6.17
C PRO A 42 -2.82 8.61 5.17
N VAL A 43 -2.20 7.56 5.69
CA VAL A 43 -1.91 6.32 4.98
C VAL A 43 -2.76 5.22 5.58
N THR A 44 -3.50 4.51 4.71
CA THR A 44 -4.23 3.30 5.09
C THR A 44 -3.67 2.15 4.27
N GLY A 45 -3.14 1.13 4.94
CA GLY A 45 -2.76 -0.11 4.26
C GLY A 45 -3.89 -1.12 4.31
N LEU A 46 -4.11 -1.80 3.18
CA LEU A 46 -5.29 -2.63 2.94
C LEU A 46 -4.93 -4.08 2.61
N ILE A 47 -4.08 -4.29 1.59
CA ILE A 47 -3.93 -5.61 0.94
C ILE A 47 -2.58 -6.25 1.29
N TYR A 48 -1.47 -5.52 1.10
CA TYR A 48 -0.11 -5.98 1.33
C TYR A 48 0.25 -7.29 0.58
N LYS A 49 -0.04 -7.34 -0.72
CA LYS A 49 0.28 -8.48 -1.59
C LYS A 49 1.22 -8.06 -2.72
N ASP A 50 1.85 -9.03 -3.36
CA ASP A 50 2.41 -8.81 -4.70
C ASP A 50 1.28 -8.54 -5.70
N SER A 51 1.51 -7.69 -6.72
CA SER A 51 0.48 -7.37 -7.72
C SER A 51 0.03 -8.62 -8.49
N LEU A 52 0.92 -9.59 -8.69
CA LEU A 52 0.62 -10.86 -9.34
C LEU A 52 -0.28 -11.77 -8.47
N GLU A 53 -0.33 -11.54 -7.17
CA GLU A 53 -1.11 -12.32 -6.20
C GLU A 53 -2.46 -11.67 -5.86
N MET A 54 -2.75 -10.49 -6.41
CA MET A 54 -4.02 -9.80 -6.17
C MET A 54 -5.17 -10.40 -6.96
N ASP A 55 -6.23 -10.74 -6.24
CA ASP A 55 -7.46 -11.32 -6.76
C ASP A 55 -8.63 -10.32 -6.78
N GLU A 56 -9.81 -10.80 -7.17
CA GLU A 56 -11.01 -9.97 -7.26
C GLU A 56 -11.54 -9.53 -5.89
N THR A 57 -11.30 -10.32 -4.85
CA THR A 57 -11.67 -9.96 -3.48
C THR A 57 -10.83 -8.79 -3.00
N ASP A 58 -9.53 -8.79 -3.29
CA ASP A 58 -8.64 -7.67 -2.98
C ASP A 58 -9.08 -6.39 -3.72
N ARG A 59 -9.46 -6.53 -5.01
CA ARG A 59 -9.98 -5.41 -5.81
C ARG A 59 -11.27 -4.85 -5.23
N ALA A 60 -12.19 -5.70 -4.78
CA ALA A 60 -13.42 -5.27 -4.13
C ALA A 60 -13.13 -4.47 -2.85
N VAL A 61 -12.20 -4.94 -2.00
CA VAL A 61 -11.77 -4.21 -0.79
C VAL A 61 -11.21 -2.83 -1.13
N LEU A 62 -10.39 -2.71 -2.18
CA LEU A 62 -9.86 -1.43 -2.63
C LEU A 62 -10.97 -0.50 -3.13
N CYS A 63 -11.88 -1.01 -3.96
CA CYS A 63 -13.03 -0.25 -4.46
C CYS A 63 -13.91 0.26 -3.33
N ASP A 64 -14.24 -0.58 -2.34
CA ASP A 64 -15.06 -0.22 -1.19
C ASP A 64 -14.38 0.84 -0.32
N ALA A 65 -13.07 0.74 -0.11
CA ALA A 65 -12.29 1.72 0.63
C ALA A 65 -12.27 3.09 -0.07
N ILE A 66 -12.18 3.11 -1.40
CA ILE A 66 -12.23 4.35 -2.19
C ILE A 66 -13.64 4.95 -2.14
N ALA A 67 -14.67 4.13 -2.39
CA ALA A 67 -16.07 4.58 -2.42
C ALA A 67 -16.55 5.12 -1.06
N SER A 68 -16.04 4.57 0.04
CA SER A 68 -16.37 4.99 1.41
C SER A 68 -15.59 6.22 1.87
N SER A 69 -14.61 6.68 1.08
CA SER A 69 -13.75 7.81 1.45
C SER A 69 -14.39 9.15 1.10
N HIS A 70 -14.24 10.14 1.99
CA HIS A 70 -14.57 11.53 1.73
C HIS A 70 -13.39 12.35 1.15
N ALA A 71 -12.28 11.69 0.81
CA ALA A 71 -11.11 12.37 0.28
C ALA A 71 -11.35 12.87 -1.14
N THR A 72 -10.96 14.13 -1.40
CA THR A 72 -11.04 14.75 -2.74
C THR A 72 -10.06 14.18 -3.76
N ALA A 73 -9.02 13.49 -3.28
CA ALA A 73 -8.01 12.84 -4.10
C ALA A 73 -7.53 11.58 -3.37
N VAL A 74 -7.42 10.48 -4.11
CA VAL A 74 -6.90 9.20 -3.62
C VAL A 74 -5.69 8.80 -4.47
N VAL A 75 -4.61 8.42 -3.80
CA VAL A 75 -3.41 7.85 -4.42
C VAL A 75 -3.32 6.40 -3.98
N VAL A 76 -3.17 5.48 -4.94
CA VAL A 76 -2.99 4.06 -4.66
C VAL A 76 -1.54 3.70 -4.91
N VAL A 77 -0.85 3.25 -3.86
CA VAL A 77 0.48 2.63 -3.97
C VAL A 77 0.27 1.15 -4.29
N HIS A 78 0.74 0.73 -5.46
CA HIS A 78 0.54 -0.61 -5.99
C HIS A 78 1.77 -1.11 -6.74
N GLY A 79 1.91 -2.44 -6.84
CA GLY A 79 2.92 -3.08 -7.68
C GLY A 79 2.63 -2.86 -9.17
N THR A 80 3.65 -3.01 -9.99
CA THR A 80 3.50 -3.03 -11.46
C THR A 80 2.84 -4.28 -11.97
#